data_AF-R8BXN6-F1
#
_entry.id   AF-R8BXN6-F1
#
_cell.length_a   1.000
_cell.length_b   1.000
_cell.length_c   1.000
_cell.angle_alpha   90.00
_cell.angle_beta   90.00
_cell.angle_gamma   90.00
#
_symmetry.space_group_name_H-M   'P 1'
#
loop_
_entity.id
_entity.type
_entity.pdbx_description
1 polymer ?
#
loop_
_entity_poly.entity_id
_entity_poly.type
_entity_poly.pdbx_seq_one_letter_code
_entity_poly.pdbx_strand_id
1 'polypeptide(L)'
;MAAPKVDLEENRRRMAAEELYYAFTPDLVADRRRCRLAFEAYNRAGDVSRRRLVELWKDVTNDKTPLPPQAPTDEEDEAQLEDYPWVDGPIKLDYGYNVNGGHPLDPSIRNGTRGPEFGKPITIGEDCWLGGNVIVVPGVTIGKGATVGAGSVVTKDVPPYTVVVGNPARILKKIEVSDTGAAADSESGVEVLTGESVPTI
;
A
#
# COMPACT_ATOMS: atom_id res chain seq x y z
N MET A 1 -0.62 6.69 -35.30
CA MET A 1 -1.60 5.58 -35.27
C MET A 1 -2.75 5.98 -34.36
N ALA A 2 -3.99 5.71 -34.75
CA ALA A 2 -5.14 5.89 -33.87
C ALA A 2 -5.01 5.00 -32.63
N ALA A 3 -5.55 5.43 -31.48
CA ALA A 3 -5.60 4.58 -30.30
C ALA A 3 -6.39 3.30 -30.64
N PRO A 4 -5.93 2.11 -30.18
CA PRO A 4 -6.65 0.88 -30.44
C PRO A 4 -8.08 0.98 -29.89
N LYS A 5 -9.05 0.39 -30.60
CA LYS A 5 -10.42 0.27 -30.10
C LYS A 5 -10.41 -0.78 -28.99
N VAL A 6 -10.45 -0.34 -27.74
CA VAL A 6 -10.37 -1.20 -26.55
C VAL A 6 -11.77 -1.63 -26.12
N ASP A 7 -11.98 -2.93 -25.97
CA ASP A 7 -13.14 -3.48 -25.25
C ASP A 7 -12.95 -3.27 -23.75
N LEU A 8 -13.88 -2.56 -23.10
CA LEU A 8 -13.72 -2.13 -21.71
C LEU A 8 -13.81 -3.30 -20.71
N GLU A 9 -14.68 -4.28 -20.97
CA GLU A 9 -14.90 -5.41 -20.07
C GLU A 9 -13.69 -6.33 -20.09
N GLU A 10 -13.21 -6.68 -21.30
CA GLU A 10 -12.01 -7.49 -21.45
C GLU A 10 -10.77 -6.76 -20.92
N ASN A 11 -10.64 -5.44 -21.15
CA ASN A 11 -9.52 -4.67 -20.60
C ASN A 11 -9.48 -4.70 -19.07
N ARG A 12 -10.64 -4.63 -18.41
CA ARG A 12 -10.76 -4.74 -16.95
C ARG A 12 -10.45 -6.16 -16.47
N ARG A 13 -10.90 -7.19 -17.19
CA ARG A 13 -10.53 -8.59 -16.89
C ARG A 13 -9.01 -8.78 -16.93
N ARG A 14 -8.35 -8.24 -17.96
CA ARG A 14 -6.88 -8.29 -18.12
C ARG A 14 -6.17 -7.58 -16.99
N MET A 15 -6.62 -6.38 -16.61
CA MET A 15 -6.09 -5.66 -15.44
C MET A 15 -6.19 -6.50 -14.15
N ALA A 16 -7.36 -7.08 -13.89
CA ALA A 16 -7.58 -7.91 -12.70
C ALA A 16 -6.77 -9.20 -12.70
N ALA A 17 -6.42 -9.71 -13.88
CA ALA A 17 -5.58 -10.90 -14.07
C ALA A 17 -4.07 -10.59 -14.09
N GLU A 18 -3.65 -9.36 -13.74
CA GLU A 18 -2.25 -8.90 -13.80
C GLU A 18 -1.64 -8.94 -15.21
N GLU A 19 -2.48 -8.98 -16.25
CA GLU A 19 -2.06 -8.92 -17.65
C GLU A 19 -1.87 -7.46 -18.09
N LEU A 20 -1.23 -7.27 -19.26
CA LEU A 20 -1.14 -5.95 -19.89
C LEU A 20 -2.53 -5.38 -20.21
N TYR A 21 -2.82 -4.14 -19.81
CA TYR A 21 -4.11 -3.48 -20.06
C TYR A 21 -3.91 -2.01 -20.43
N TYR A 22 -4.89 -1.37 -21.05
CA TYR A 22 -4.85 0.06 -21.38
C TYR A 22 -5.41 0.88 -20.23
N ALA A 23 -4.55 1.64 -19.53
CA ALA A 23 -4.91 2.35 -18.30
C ALA A 23 -5.76 3.61 -18.51
N PHE A 24 -5.80 4.16 -19.72
CA PHE A 24 -6.47 5.42 -20.06
C PHE A 24 -7.85 5.21 -20.72
N THR A 25 -8.49 4.06 -20.52
CA THR A 25 -9.88 3.87 -20.91
C THR A 25 -10.83 4.68 -20.02
N PRO A 26 -12.02 5.10 -20.52
CA PRO A 26 -12.92 5.98 -19.76
C PRO A 26 -13.28 5.46 -18.37
N ASP A 27 -13.46 4.15 -18.20
CA ASP A 27 -13.83 3.50 -16.95
C ASP A 27 -12.66 3.49 -15.93
N LEU A 28 -11.44 3.17 -16.37
CA LEU A 28 -10.25 3.19 -15.49
C LEU A 28 -9.81 4.61 -15.14
N VAL A 29 -10.03 5.58 -16.04
CA VAL A 29 -9.84 7.00 -15.75
C VAL A 29 -10.87 7.48 -14.71
N ALA A 30 -12.12 7.02 -14.79
CA ALA A 30 -13.13 7.31 -13.78
C ALA A 30 -12.74 6.72 -12.42
N ASP A 31 -12.24 5.48 -12.38
CA ASP A 31 -11.74 4.83 -11.16
C ASP A 31 -10.55 5.59 -10.54
N ARG A 32 -9.58 6.00 -11.35
CA ARG A 32 -8.44 6.84 -10.90
C ARG A 32 -8.91 8.18 -10.36
N ARG A 33 -9.92 8.80 -10.99
CA ARG A 33 -10.52 10.05 -10.50
C ARG A 33 -11.21 9.85 -9.15
N ARG A 34 -12.01 8.79 -8.99
CA ARG A 34 -12.66 8.41 -7.73
C ARG A 34 -11.62 8.22 -6.62
N CYS A 35 -10.60 7.43 -6.92
CA CYS A 35 -9.46 7.16 -6.04
C CYS A 35 -8.78 8.45 -5.58
N ARG A 36 -8.39 9.32 -6.51
CA ARG A 36 -7.78 10.62 -6.22
C ARG A 36 -8.64 11.46 -5.27
N LEU A 37 -9.95 11.52 -5.53
CA LEU A 37 -10.88 12.28 -4.69
C LEU A 37 -10.98 11.71 -3.27
N ALA A 38 -10.94 10.37 -3.11
CA ALA A 38 -10.93 9.73 -1.80
C ALA A 38 -9.63 10.06 -1.02
N PHE A 39 -8.46 9.97 -1.66
CA PHE A 39 -7.19 10.37 -1.04
C PHE A 39 -7.15 11.84 -0.66
N GLU A 40 -7.68 12.69 -1.53
CA GLU A 40 -7.80 14.12 -1.26
C GLU A 40 -8.70 14.42 -0.05
N ALA A 41 -9.80 13.68 0.11
CA ALA A 41 -10.65 13.79 1.29
C ALA A 41 -9.92 13.30 2.55
N TYR A 42 -9.25 12.15 2.48
CA TYR A 42 -8.46 11.59 3.57
C TYR A 42 -7.36 12.55 4.03
N ASN A 43 -6.51 12.99 3.10
CA ASN A 43 -5.35 13.83 3.38
C ASN A 43 -5.71 15.25 3.86
N ARG A 44 -6.95 15.70 3.66
CA ARG A 44 -7.45 17.00 4.14
C ARG A 44 -8.34 16.91 5.37
N ALA A 45 -8.62 15.70 5.87
CA ALA A 45 -9.56 15.52 6.99
C ALA A 45 -9.12 16.29 8.24
N GLY A 46 -7.81 16.39 8.48
CA GLY A 46 -7.28 17.02 9.69
C GLY A 46 -7.59 16.16 10.91
N ASP A 47 -7.95 16.81 12.02
CA ASP A 47 -8.35 16.16 13.25
C ASP A 47 -9.84 15.81 13.23
N VAL A 48 -10.16 14.52 13.04
CA VAL A 48 -11.53 13.98 13.00
C VAL A 48 -11.61 12.72 13.83
N SER A 49 -12.82 12.30 14.19
CA SER A 49 -13.02 11.08 14.98
C SER A 49 -12.42 9.84 14.32
N ARG A 50 -12.07 8.83 15.13
CA ARG A 50 -11.57 7.54 14.66
C ARG A 50 -12.49 6.92 13.62
N ARG A 51 -13.80 6.92 13.86
CA ARG A 51 -14.80 6.45 12.90
C ARG A 51 -14.72 7.17 11.57
N ARG A 52 -14.60 8.50 11.60
CA ARG A 52 -14.51 9.28 10.36
C ARG A 52 -13.24 8.96 9.58
N LEU A 53 -12.11 8.75 10.26
CA LEU A 53 -10.88 8.28 9.61
C LEU A 53 -11.09 6.90 8.96
N VAL A 54 -11.74 5.96 9.65
CA VAL A 54 -12.03 4.63 9.11
C VAL A 54 -12.95 4.71 7.88
N GLU A 55 -14.00 5.53 7.91
CA GLU A 55 -14.87 5.74 6.75
C GLU A 55 -14.10 6.27 5.54
N LEU A 56 -13.24 7.27 5.74
CA LEU A 56 -12.41 7.82 4.68
C LEU A 56 -11.40 6.79 4.15
N TRP A 57 -10.86 5.95 5.03
CA TRP A 57 -9.98 4.84 4.64
C TRP A 57 -10.71 3.76 3.83
N LYS A 58 -11.96 3.45 4.20
CA LYS A 58 -12.82 2.53 3.43
C LYS A 58 -13.15 3.10 2.05
N ASP A 59 -13.36 4.41 1.96
CA ASP A 59 -13.51 5.09 0.67
C ASP A 59 -12.23 4.98 -0.17
N VAL A 60 -11.04 5.15 0.44
CA VAL A 60 -9.75 4.96 -0.24
C VAL A 60 -9.63 3.54 -0.81
N THR A 61 -9.80 2.54 0.05
CA THR A 61 -9.69 1.10 -0.26
C THR A 61 -10.86 0.55 -1.07
N ASN A 62 -11.88 1.37 -1.30
CA ASN A 62 -13.15 1.01 -1.92
C ASN A 62 -13.86 -0.15 -1.21
N ASP A 63 -13.63 -0.31 0.10
CA ASP A 63 -14.27 -1.30 0.94
C ASP A 63 -15.73 -0.90 1.23
N LYS A 64 -16.66 -1.78 0.87
CA LYS A 64 -18.12 -1.57 1.01
C LYS A 64 -18.73 -2.28 2.21
N THR A 65 -17.93 -2.97 3.01
CA THR A 65 -18.42 -3.62 4.23
C THR A 65 -18.95 -2.54 5.19
N PRO A 66 -20.15 -2.70 5.76
CA PRO A 66 -20.70 -1.71 6.69
C PRO A 66 -19.89 -1.70 8.00
N LEU A 67 -19.72 -0.51 8.59
CA LEU A 67 -19.18 -0.39 9.95
C LEU A 67 -20.20 -0.91 10.97
N PRO A 68 -19.75 -1.34 12.16
CA PRO A 68 -20.66 -1.60 13.28
C PRO A 68 -21.49 -0.35 13.62
N PRO A 69 -22.70 -0.53 14.16
CA PRO A 69 -23.53 0.59 14.63
C PRO A 69 -22.74 1.47 15.60
N GLN A 70 -22.86 2.79 15.42
CA GLN A 70 -22.12 3.75 16.25
C GLN A 70 -22.49 3.58 17.73
N ALA A 71 -21.46 3.55 18.58
CA ALA A 71 -21.64 3.45 20.03
C ALA A 71 -22.13 4.78 20.64
N PRO A 72 -22.70 4.76 21.87
CA PRO A 72 -23.18 5.96 22.54
C PRO A 72 -22.08 6.99 22.87
N THR A 73 -20.85 6.53 23.07
CA THR A 73 -19.68 7.37 23.41
C THR A 73 -18.55 7.18 22.42
N ASP A 74 -17.71 8.19 22.23
CA ASP A 74 -16.58 8.13 21.31
C ASP A 74 -15.55 7.05 21.70
N GLU A 75 -15.34 6.83 23.01
CA GLU A 75 -14.42 5.81 23.54
C GLU A 75 -14.91 4.39 23.22
N GLU A 76 -16.19 4.11 23.46
CA GLU A 76 -16.81 2.83 23.10
C GLU A 76 -16.84 2.63 21.58
N ASP A 77 -17.01 3.71 20.82
CA ASP A 77 -17.04 3.68 19.36
C ASP A 77 -15.65 3.39 18.77
N GLU A 78 -14.61 3.98 19.34
CA GLU A 78 -13.22 3.71 18.97
C GLU A 78 -12.81 2.27 19.29
N ALA A 79 -13.24 1.72 20.43
CA ALA A 79 -12.97 0.33 20.79
C ALA A 79 -13.53 -0.68 19.77
N GLN A 80 -14.67 -0.37 19.12
CA GLN A 80 -15.23 -1.21 18.05
C GLN A 80 -14.40 -1.19 16.75
N LEU A 81 -13.42 -0.28 16.64
CA LEU A 81 -12.65 -0.02 15.43
C LEU A 81 -11.18 -0.48 15.55
N GLU A 82 -10.86 -1.30 16.55
CA GLU A 82 -9.50 -1.78 16.85
C GLU A 82 -8.87 -2.58 15.68
N ASP A 83 -9.68 -3.35 14.95
CA ASP A 83 -9.22 -4.16 13.81
C ASP A 83 -8.99 -3.33 12.53
N TYR A 84 -9.38 -2.04 12.51
CA TYR A 84 -9.12 -1.17 11.36
C TYR A 84 -7.72 -0.57 11.45
N PRO A 85 -7.02 -0.38 10.32
CA PRO A 85 -5.66 0.14 10.34
C PRO A 85 -5.61 1.59 10.83
N TRP A 86 -4.48 1.94 11.46
CA TRP A 86 -4.09 3.31 11.72
C TRP A 86 -3.23 3.80 10.57
N VAL A 87 -3.65 4.88 9.89
CA VAL A 87 -2.95 5.35 8.69
C VAL A 87 -2.78 6.85 8.73
N ASP A 88 -1.54 7.31 8.82
CA ASP A 88 -1.22 8.73 8.79
C ASP A 88 -1.09 9.25 7.36
N GLY A 89 -1.70 10.43 7.14
CA GLY A 89 -1.56 11.17 5.90
C GLY A 89 -0.19 11.88 5.80
N PRO A 90 0.28 12.23 4.58
CA PRO A 90 -0.41 12.02 3.32
C PRO A 90 -0.15 10.64 2.69
N ILE A 91 -1.20 10.02 2.16
CA ILE A 91 -1.12 8.72 1.45
C ILE A 91 -1.42 8.94 -0.03
N LYS A 92 -0.79 8.14 -0.90
CA LYS A 92 -1.03 8.14 -2.35
C LYS A 92 -1.04 6.72 -2.90
N LEU A 93 -2.12 6.35 -3.59
CA LEU A 93 -2.21 5.14 -4.42
C LEU A 93 -2.93 5.51 -5.73
N ASP A 94 -2.63 4.81 -6.82
CA ASP A 94 -3.19 5.14 -8.14
C ASP A 94 -4.67 4.76 -8.28
N TYR A 95 -5.05 3.55 -7.84
CA TYR A 95 -6.42 3.04 -7.94
C TYR A 95 -7.15 2.92 -6.59
N GLY A 96 -6.40 2.99 -5.48
CA GLY A 96 -6.95 3.01 -4.13
C GLY A 96 -7.37 1.64 -3.60
N TYR A 97 -7.72 0.70 -4.48
CA TYR A 97 -7.96 -0.72 -4.17
C TYR A 97 -6.90 -1.57 -4.87
N ASN A 98 -6.02 -2.24 -4.12
CA ASN A 98 -5.15 -3.35 -4.56
C ASN A 98 -4.51 -3.29 -5.96
N VAL A 99 -4.14 -2.12 -6.48
CA VAL A 99 -3.41 -2.00 -7.75
C VAL A 99 -2.39 -0.88 -7.65
N ASN A 100 -1.10 -1.24 -7.78
CA ASN A 100 -0.02 -0.32 -8.10
C ASN A 100 0.55 -0.73 -9.48
N GLY A 101 0.92 0.26 -10.30
CA GLY A 101 1.19 0.10 -11.74
C GLY A 101 2.69 0.08 -12.10
N GLY A 102 3.01 -0.63 -13.17
CA GLY A 102 4.30 -0.62 -13.85
C GLY A 102 4.11 -0.47 -15.35
N HIS A 103 5.15 0.01 -16.04
CA HIS A 103 5.13 0.21 -17.48
C HIS A 103 6.08 -0.76 -18.18
N PRO A 104 5.76 -1.21 -19.40
CA PRO A 104 6.73 -1.87 -20.26
C PRO A 104 8.02 -1.03 -20.37
N LEU A 105 9.17 -1.69 -20.24
CA LEU A 105 10.46 -1.02 -20.33
C LEU A 105 10.77 -0.57 -21.75
N ASP A 106 10.37 -1.36 -22.75
CA ASP A 106 10.48 -1.02 -24.16
C ASP A 106 9.58 0.19 -24.50
N PRO A 107 10.15 1.34 -24.90
CA PRO A 107 9.39 2.53 -25.25
C PRO A 107 8.42 2.33 -26.42
N SER A 108 8.73 1.41 -27.35
CA SER A 108 7.88 1.09 -28.49
C SER A 108 6.59 0.39 -28.05
N ILE A 109 6.68 -0.44 -26.99
CA ILE A 109 5.53 -1.09 -26.36
C ILE A 109 4.80 -0.09 -25.46
N ARG A 110 5.53 0.63 -24.60
CA ARG A 110 4.96 1.61 -23.67
C ARG A 110 4.15 2.70 -24.38
N ASN A 111 4.62 3.22 -25.51
CA ASN A 111 3.90 4.13 -26.41
C ASN A 111 3.14 5.29 -25.70
N GLY A 112 3.70 5.83 -24.62
CA GLY A 112 3.07 6.86 -23.79
C GLY A 112 1.71 6.43 -23.26
N THR A 113 0.70 7.30 -23.34
CA THR A 113 -0.67 7.00 -22.89
C THR A 113 -1.46 6.07 -23.82
N ARG A 114 -0.85 5.66 -24.94
CA ARG A 114 -1.49 4.79 -25.95
C ARG A 114 -1.04 3.34 -25.87
N GLY A 115 -0.03 3.02 -25.07
CA GLY A 115 0.41 1.65 -24.86
C GLY A 115 -0.21 1.02 -23.63
N PRO A 116 0.00 -0.29 -23.44
CA PRO A 116 -0.49 -1.00 -22.27
C PRO A 116 0.44 -0.79 -21.06
N GLU A 117 -0.11 -1.05 -19.88
CA GLU A 117 0.52 -1.06 -18.57
C GLU A 117 0.17 -2.36 -17.86
N PHE A 118 0.83 -2.67 -16.74
CA PHE A 118 0.43 -3.78 -15.87
C PHE A 118 0.34 -3.30 -14.43
N GLY A 119 -0.46 -3.99 -13.63
CA GLY A 119 -0.59 -3.70 -12.21
C GLY A 119 -0.51 -5.00 -11.43
N LYS A 120 0.00 -4.91 -10.21
CA LYS A 120 0.02 -6.04 -9.28
C LYS A 120 -0.48 -5.60 -7.90
N PRO A 121 -1.21 -6.48 -7.19
CA PRO A 121 -1.68 -6.16 -5.86
C PRO A 121 -0.51 -6.00 -4.88
N ILE A 122 -0.73 -5.20 -3.85
CA ILE A 122 0.14 -5.12 -2.69
C ILE A 122 -0.65 -5.70 -1.53
N THR A 123 -0.04 -6.59 -0.77
CA THR A 123 -0.66 -7.21 0.41
C THR A 123 0.14 -6.82 1.65
N ILE A 124 -0.54 -6.28 2.65
CA ILE A 124 0.05 -5.95 3.96
C ILE A 124 -0.63 -6.84 4.99
N GLY A 125 0.16 -7.63 5.71
CA GLY A 125 -0.31 -8.52 6.76
C GLY A 125 -0.73 -7.76 8.02
N GLU A 126 -1.35 -8.49 8.94
CA GLU A 126 -1.71 -7.99 10.28
C GLU A 126 -0.48 -7.43 11.01
N ASP A 127 -0.72 -6.42 11.86
CA ASP A 127 0.30 -5.88 12.78
C ASP A 127 1.61 -5.41 12.11
N CYS A 128 1.51 -4.92 10.86
CA CYS A 128 2.66 -4.34 10.18
C CYS A 128 2.82 -2.86 10.56
N TRP A 129 4.07 -2.44 10.81
CA TRP A 129 4.40 -1.04 11.00
C TRP A 129 5.21 -0.51 9.81
N LEU A 130 4.64 0.43 9.05
CA LEU A 130 5.34 1.12 7.97
C LEU A 130 5.67 2.54 8.42
N GLY A 131 6.95 2.85 8.50
CA GLY A 131 7.42 4.19 8.85
C GLY A 131 7.05 5.24 7.79
N GLY A 132 7.23 6.51 8.15
CA GLY A 132 6.94 7.63 7.26
C GLY A 132 7.69 7.55 5.93
N ASN A 133 7.04 7.95 4.83
CA ASN A 133 7.61 7.99 3.48
C ASN A 133 8.12 6.64 2.94
N VAL A 134 7.52 5.52 3.35
CA VAL A 134 7.75 4.21 2.72
C VAL A 134 7.12 4.13 1.33
N ILE A 135 7.85 3.54 0.38
CA ILE A 135 7.36 3.22 -0.97
C ILE A 135 7.31 1.70 -1.12
N VAL A 136 6.16 1.16 -1.49
CA VAL A 136 5.98 -0.27 -1.78
C VAL A 136 5.66 -0.44 -3.26
N VAL A 137 6.48 -1.21 -3.97
CA VAL A 137 6.31 -1.43 -5.42
C VAL A 137 5.22 -2.49 -5.69
N PRO A 138 4.66 -2.54 -6.92
CA PRO A 138 3.63 -3.51 -7.29
C PRO A 138 4.05 -4.97 -7.04
N GLY A 139 3.14 -5.78 -6.51
CA GLY A 139 3.32 -7.23 -6.36
C GLY A 139 4.02 -7.65 -5.06
N VAL A 140 4.27 -6.72 -4.15
CA VAL A 140 4.91 -7.01 -2.87
C VAL A 140 3.90 -7.47 -1.82
N THR A 141 4.24 -8.54 -1.13
CA THR A 141 3.61 -8.97 0.12
C THR A 141 4.49 -8.61 1.32
N ILE A 142 3.93 -7.87 2.27
CA ILE A 142 4.53 -7.58 3.58
C ILE A 142 3.90 -8.53 4.60
N GLY A 143 4.70 -9.46 5.13
CA GLY A 143 4.24 -10.48 6.07
C GLY A 143 3.85 -9.90 7.43
N LYS A 144 2.99 -10.63 8.15
CA LYS A 144 2.49 -10.29 9.49
C LYS A 144 3.60 -9.84 10.45
N GLY A 145 3.34 -8.79 11.23
CA GLY A 145 4.27 -8.32 12.26
C GLY A 145 5.55 -7.69 11.70
N ALA A 146 5.64 -7.39 10.40
CA ALA A 146 6.85 -6.81 9.82
C ALA A 146 6.92 -5.31 10.07
N THR A 147 8.14 -4.80 10.26
CA THR A 147 8.44 -3.37 10.36
C THR A 147 9.21 -2.91 9.14
N VAL A 148 8.74 -1.85 8.47
CA VAL A 148 9.44 -1.17 7.38
C VAL A 148 9.91 0.18 7.87
N GLY A 149 11.23 0.38 7.94
CA GLY A 149 11.80 1.66 8.38
C GLY A 149 11.43 2.82 7.45
N ALA A 150 11.38 4.02 8.00
CA ALA A 150 11.05 5.25 7.27
C ALA A 150 11.93 5.45 6.02
N GLY A 151 11.34 5.97 4.93
CA GLY A 151 12.02 6.24 3.67
C GLY A 151 12.43 5.00 2.85
N SER A 152 12.02 3.79 3.26
CA SER A 152 12.40 2.55 2.56
C SER A 152 11.66 2.37 1.24
N VAL A 153 12.34 1.75 0.27
CA VAL A 153 11.74 1.36 -1.03
C VAL A 153 11.67 -0.16 -1.10
N VAL A 154 10.49 -0.70 -0.78
CA VAL A 154 10.24 -2.14 -0.71
C VAL A 154 9.99 -2.68 -2.12
N THR A 155 10.97 -3.42 -2.64
CA THR A 155 10.98 -3.95 -4.02
C THR A 155 10.74 -5.46 -4.12
N LYS A 156 10.66 -6.15 -2.98
CA LYS A 156 10.50 -7.59 -2.85
C LYS A 156 9.67 -7.89 -1.60
N ASP A 157 9.11 -9.09 -1.55
CA ASP A 157 8.35 -9.56 -0.40
C ASP A 157 9.16 -9.46 0.90
N VAL A 158 8.47 -9.08 1.97
CA VAL A 158 9.02 -8.95 3.32
C VAL A 158 8.51 -10.13 4.15
N PRO A 159 9.39 -11.01 4.66
CA PRO A 159 8.95 -12.11 5.52
C PRO A 159 8.28 -11.61 6.80
N PRO A 160 7.34 -12.38 7.38
CA PRO A 160 6.75 -12.07 8.68
C PRO A 160 7.80 -11.85 9.76
N TYR A 161 7.48 -10.98 10.74
CA TYR A 161 8.32 -10.72 11.91
C TYR A 161 9.76 -10.32 11.56
N THR A 162 9.92 -9.46 10.56
CA THR A 162 11.23 -8.89 10.19
C THR A 162 11.20 -7.38 10.16
N VAL A 163 12.35 -6.77 10.43
CA VAL A 163 12.58 -5.35 10.21
C VAL A 163 13.32 -5.20 8.88
N VAL A 164 12.80 -4.40 7.95
CA VAL A 164 13.47 -4.05 6.69
C VAL A 164 13.71 -2.55 6.60
N VAL A 165 14.85 -2.15 6.03
CA VAL A 165 15.21 -0.73 5.85
C VAL A 165 15.92 -0.48 4.52
N GLY A 166 15.89 0.77 4.05
CA GLY A 166 16.74 1.28 2.97
C GLY A 166 16.10 1.30 1.58
N ASN A 167 16.88 1.75 0.60
CA ASN A 167 16.51 1.81 -0.81
C ASN A 167 17.59 1.17 -1.68
N PRO A 168 17.35 -0.02 -2.26
CA PRO A 168 16.18 -0.87 -2.04
C PRO A 168 16.17 -1.52 -0.64
N ALA A 169 14.99 -1.78 -0.09
CA ALA A 169 14.84 -2.30 1.27
C ALA A 169 15.51 -3.68 1.44
N ARG A 170 16.15 -3.90 2.59
CA ARG A 170 16.81 -5.15 2.97
C ARG A 170 16.46 -5.51 4.41
N ILE A 171 16.44 -6.81 4.72
CA ILE A 171 16.25 -7.30 6.09
C ILE A 171 17.41 -6.79 6.95
N LEU A 172 17.07 -6.04 7.99
CA LEU A 172 17.99 -5.58 9.03
C LEU A 172 18.09 -6.63 10.14
N LYS A 173 16.95 -7.11 10.65
CA LYS A 173 16.89 -8.12 11.69
C LYS A 173 15.55 -8.87 11.69
N LYS A 174 15.51 -10.01 12.39
CA LYS A 174 14.26 -10.68 12.78
C LYS A 174 13.74 -10.07 14.08
N ILE A 175 12.44 -10.11 14.27
CA ILE A 175 11.75 -9.71 15.50
C ILE A 175 11.55 -10.97 16.32
N GLU A 176 12.06 -10.98 17.55
CA GLU A 176 11.71 -12.01 18.52
C GLU A 176 10.36 -11.65 19.13
N VAL A 177 9.37 -12.51 18.94
CA VAL A 177 8.02 -12.31 19.45
C VAL A 177 7.95 -12.93 20.84
N SER A 178 7.80 -12.12 21.89
CA SER A 178 7.61 -12.62 23.24
C SER A 178 6.16 -13.06 23.47
N ASP A 179 5.95 -14.20 24.12
CA ASP A 179 4.61 -14.75 24.42
C ASP A 179 3.78 -13.89 25.40
N THR A 180 4.35 -12.86 26.04
CA THR A 180 3.73 -12.15 27.17
C THR A 180 3.32 -10.70 26.93
N GLY A 181 3.48 -10.14 25.72
CA GLY A 181 3.07 -8.75 25.43
C GLY A 181 3.76 -7.66 26.29
N ALA A 182 4.81 -8.01 27.03
CA ALA A 182 5.57 -7.10 27.87
C ALA A 182 6.67 -6.46 27.03
N ALA A 183 6.69 -5.13 26.97
CA ALA A 183 7.63 -4.34 26.18
C ALA A 183 9.09 -4.72 26.49
N ALA A 184 9.77 -5.30 25.51
CA ALA A 184 11.23 -5.35 25.49
C ALA A 184 11.75 -4.02 24.92
N ASP A 185 11.62 -2.94 25.69
CA ASP A 185 12.45 -1.75 25.47
C ASP A 185 13.89 -2.13 25.86
N SER A 186 14.70 -2.49 24.87
CA SER A 186 16.15 -2.48 25.06
C SER A 186 16.84 -1.93 23.82
N GLU A 187 17.39 -0.73 23.98
CA GLU A 187 18.34 -0.09 23.06
C GLU A 187 19.72 -0.79 23.03
N SER A 188 19.82 -2.09 23.30
CA SER A 188 21.11 -2.78 23.36
C SER A 188 21.18 -3.93 22.36
N GLY A 189 21.88 -3.68 21.24
CA GLY A 189 22.39 -4.72 20.35
C GLY A 189 21.94 -4.59 18.90
N VAL A 190 22.30 -3.49 18.22
CA VAL A 190 22.25 -3.44 16.75
C VAL A 190 23.49 -4.17 16.22
N GLU A 191 23.43 -5.49 16.05
CA GLU A 191 24.36 -6.16 15.14
C GLU A 191 23.85 -5.99 13.72
N VAL A 192 24.37 -4.96 13.05
CA VAL A 192 24.15 -4.71 11.63
C VAL A 192 24.71 -5.90 10.85
N LEU A 193 23.85 -6.63 10.12
CA LEU A 193 24.30 -7.52 9.07
C LEU A 193 24.92 -6.66 7.97
N THR A 194 26.24 -6.44 8.03
CA THR A 194 26.97 -5.67 7.02
C THR A 194 26.94 -6.43 5.70
N GLY A 195 25.96 -6.10 4.86
CA GLY A 195 25.99 -6.45 3.45
C GLY A 195 27.19 -5.79 2.79
N GLU A 196 27.93 -6.58 2.01
CA GLU A 196 29.14 -6.18 1.30
C GLU A 196 28.96 -4.85 0.54
N SER A 197 30.05 -4.07 0.51
CA SER A 197 30.14 -2.75 -0.09
C SER A 197 29.51 -2.70 -1.48
N VAL A 198 28.57 -1.78 -1.67
CA VAL A 198 28.03 -1.40 -2.98
C VAL A 198 29.18 -0.76 -3.79
N PRO A 199 29.58 -1.28 -4.95
CA PRO A 199 30.56 -0.61 -5.79
C PRO A 199 29.96 0.71 -6.32
N THR A 200 30.72 1.78 -6.15
CA THR A 200 30.40 3.11 -6.68
C THR A 200 30.38 3.05 -8.21
N ILE A 201 29.33 3.59 -8.82
CA ILE A 201 29.25 3.80 -10.28
C ILE A 201 30.11 5.00 -10.66
#